data_AF-A0A8S2FZR0-F1
#
_entry.id   AF-A0A8S2FZR0-F1
#
_cell.length_a   1.000
_cell.length_b   1.000
_cell.length_c   1.000
_cell.angle_alpha   90.00
_cell.angle_beta   90.00
_cell.angle_gamma   90.00
#
_symmetry.space_group_name_H-M   'P 1'
#
loop_
_entity.id
_entity.type
_entity.pdbx_description
1 polymer ?
#
loop_
_entity_poly.entity_id
_entity_poly.type
_entity_poly.pdbx_seq_one_letter_code
_entity_poly.pdbx_strand_id
1 'polypeptide(L)' 'EDDHLVLNGRSQAYLALNRFDESLSDAEHIIKLKPDWSKGYLRKSEALFEMKRYTTALLSSLMALTFDPEDPVGKTIMAK' A
#
# COMPACT_ATOMS: atom_id res chain seq x y z
N GLU A 1 -14.14 1.58 -15.15
CA GLU A 1 -14.59 1.47 -13.75
C GLU A 1 -13.36 1.48 -12.88
N ASP A 2 -13.23 2.46 -11.99
CA ASP A 2 -12.16 2.49 -11.00
C ASP A 2 -12.50 1.51 -9.88
N ASP A 3 -12.27 0.22 -10.13
CA ASP A 3 -12.40 -0.82 -9.13
C ASP A 3 -11.10 -0.93 -8.32
N HIS A 4 -11.19 -0.72 -7.00
CA HIS A 4 -10.10 -0.93 -6.05
C HIS A 4 -9.37 -2.28 -6.22
N LEU A 5 -10.07 -3.34 -6.66
CA LEU A 5 -9.45 -4.65 -6.92
C LEU A 5 -8.51 -4.61 -8.14
N VAL A 6 -8.94 -3.96 -9.22
CA VAL A 6 -8.13 -3.78 -10.44
C VAL A 6 -6.94 -2.89 -10.14
N LEU A 7 -7.15 -1.78 -9.44
CA LEU A 7 -6.07 -0.88 -9.01
C LEU A 7 -5.08 -1.60 -8.10
N ASN A 8 -5.55 -2.46 -7.18
CA ASN A 8 -4.66 -3.24 -6.31
C ASN A 8 -3.78 -4.22 -7.11
N GLY A 9 -4.35 -4.91 -8.10
CA GLY A 9 -3.60 -5.78 -8.99
C GLY A 9 -2.56 -5.01 -9.81
N ARG A 10 -2.94 -3.83 -10.32
CA ARG A 10 -2.05 -2.97 -11.11
C ARG A 10 -0.94 -2.35 -10.26
N SER A 11 -1.24 -1.85 -9.07
CA SER A 11 -0.26 -1.38 -8.09
C SER A 11 0.77 -2.47 -7.76
N GLN A 12 0.32 -3.71 -7.54
CA GLN A 12 1.23 -4.82 -7.30
C GLN A 12 2.15 -5.11 -8.50
N ALA A 13 1.60 -5.06 -9.72
CA ALA A 13 2.40 -5.20 -10.93
C ALA A 13 3.43 -4.06 -11.06
N TYR A 14 3.06 -2.82 -10.71
CA TYR A 14 3.99 -1.70 -10.68
C TYR A 14 5.10 -1.86 -9.65
N LEU A 15 4.81 -2.38 -8.45
CA LEU A 15 5.84 -2.73 -7.47
C LEU A 15 6.85 -3.74 -8.05
N ALA A 16 6.36 -4.81 -8.67
CA ALA A 16 7.20 -5.83 -9.30
C ALA A 16 8.05 -5.29 -10.46
N LEU A 17 7.61 -4.22 -11.11
CA LEU A 17 8.31 -3.52 -12.19
C LEU A 17 9.20 -2.37 -11.70
N ASN A 18 9.36 -2.18 -10.38
CA ASN A 18 10.06 -1.05 -9.76
C ASN A 18 9.49 0.34 -10.14
N ARG A 19 8.22 0.39 -10.53
CA ARG A 19 7.46 1.60 -10.89
C ARG A 19 6.72 2.14 -9.67
N PHE A 20 7.49 2.60 -8.69
CA PHE A 20 6.95 2.88 -7.35
C PHE A 20 6.02 4.10 -7.31
N ASP A 21 6.27 5.14 -8.11
CA ASP A 21 5.40 6.31 -8.21
C ASP A 21 4.01 5.94 -8.73
N GLU A 22 3.93 5.11 -9.78
CA GLU A 22 2.64 4.65 -10.30
C GLU A 22 1.93 3.72 -9.32
N SER A 23 2.67 2.85 -8.63
CA SER A 23 2.11 2.03 -7.55
C SER A 23 1.52 2.89 -6.43
N LEU A 24 2.23 3.93 -6.02
CA LEU A 24 1.79 4.86 -4.99
C LEU A 24 0.53 5.62 -5.44
N SER A 25 0.47 6.08 -6.68
CA SER A 25 -0.71 6.73 -7.24
C SER A 25 -1.94 5.80 -7.21
N ASP A 26 -1.77 4.54 -7.59
CA ASP A 26 -2.84 3.55 -7.52
C ASP A 26 -3.27 3.27 -6.07
N ALA A 27 -2.32 3.14 -5.15
CA ALA A 27 -2.60 2.96 -3.73
C ALA A 27 -3.40 4.12 -3.13
N GLU A 28 -3.05 5.36 -3.49
CA GLU A 28 -3.80 6.55 -3.05
C GLU A 28 -5.20 6.63 -3.66
N HIS A 29 -5.36 6.16 -4.90
CA HIS A 29 -6.68 6.05 -5.51
C HIS A 29 -7.53 4.98 -4.80
N ILE A 30 -6.96 3.82 -4.49
CA ILE A 30 -7.63 2.77 -3.71
C ILE A 30 -8.12 3.33 -2.36
N ILE A 31 -7.26 4.07 -1.63
CA ILE A 31 -7.63 4.66 -0.33
C ILE A 31 -8.78 5.67 -0.48
N LYS A 32 -8.81 6.45 -1.57
CA LYS A 32 -9.93 7.39 -1.83
C LYS A 32 -11.23 6.67 -2.13
N LEU A 33 -11.18 5.54 -2.83
CA LEU A 33 -12.36 4.74 -3.18
C LEU A 33 -12.87 3.91 -2.00
N LYS A 34 -11.94 3.35 -1.22
CA LYS A 34 -12.16 2.38 -0.14
C LYS A 34 -11.23 2.70 1.04
N PRO A 35 -11.54 3.74 1.84
CA PRO A 35 -10.69 4.19 2.95
C PRO A 35 -10.63 3.21 4.12
N ASP A 36 -11.53 2.22 4.16
CA ASP A 36 -11.65 1.15 5.15
C ASP A 36 -10.91 -0.13 4.73
N TRP A 37 -10.32 -0.16 3.54
CA TRP A 37 -9.69 -1.37 3.01
C TRP A 37 -8.18 -1.36 3.26
N SER A 38 -7.73 -2.27 4.12
CA SER A 38 -6.32 -2.41 4.55
C SER A 38 -5.34 -2.45 3.38
N LYS A 39 -5.68 -3.14 2.28
CA LYS A 39 -4.79 -3.33 1.13
C LYS A 39 -4.37 -2.03 0.44
N GLY A 40 -5.21 -0.99 0.44
CA GLY A 40 -4.80 0.31 -0.12
C GLY A 40 -3.62 0.91 0.64
N TYR A 41 -3.67 0.86 1.97
CA TYR A 41 -2.59 1.33 2.83
C TYR A 41 -1.35 0.43 2.77
N LEU A 42 -1.53 -0.90 2.59
CA LEU A 42 -0.40 -1.81 2.38
C LEU A 42 0.35 -1.49 1.09
N ARG A 43 -0.36 -1.33 -0.03
CA ARG A 43 0.26 -0.94 -1.30
C ARG A 43 1.01 0.38 -1.21
N LYS A 44 0.42 1.35 -0.52
CA LYS A 44 1.07 2.63 -0.22
C LYS A 44 2.33 2.44 0.61
N SER A 45 2.27 1.60 1.65
CA SER A 45 3.40 1.27 2.52
C SER A 45 4.55 0.62 1.74
N GLU A 46 4.25 -0.40 0.94
CA GLU A 46 5.22 -1.10 0.09
C GLU A 46 5.90 -0.13 -0.90
N ALA A 47 5.12 0.66 -1.63
CA ALA A 47 5.65 1.63 -2.59
C ALA A 47 6.57 2.66 -1.90
N LEU A 48 6.15 3.21 -0.76
CA LEU A 48 6.95 4.17 -0.01
C LEU A 48 8.22 3.54 0.58
N PHE A 49 8.16 2.27 1.01
CA PHE A 49 9.31 1.55 1.53
C PHE A 49 10.39 1.38 0.45
N GLU A 50 10.00 0.98 -0.75
CA GLU A 50 10.91 0.85 -1.90
C GLU A 50 11.47 2.21 -2.35
N MET A 51 10.68 3.28 -2.24
CA MET A 51 11.15 4.66 -2.43
C MET A 51 12.04 5.18 -1.29
N LYS A 52 12.37 4.35 -0.29
CA LYS A 52 13.16 4.71 0.91
C LYS A 52 12.53 5.80 1.78
N ARG A 53 11.21 5.99 1.69
CA ARG A 53 10.41 6.92 2.50
C ARG A 53 9.87 6.21 3.74
N TYR A 54 10.79 5.65 4.53
CA TYR A 54 10.49 4.71 5.61
C TYR A 54 9.51 5.24 6.65
N THR A 55 9.63 6.50 7.08
CA THR A 55 8.70 7.10 8.06
C THR A 55 7.26 7.11 7.56
N THR A 56 7.05 7.48 6.28
CA THR A 56 5.70 7.52 5.69
C THR A 56 5.19 6.11 5.38
N ALA A 57 6.08 5.18 5.02
CA ALA A 57 5.75 3.77 4.86
C ALA A 57 5.24 3.19 6.18
N LEU A 58 5.96 3.41 7.28
CA LEU A 58 5.60 2.94 8.63
C LEU A 58 4.21 3.44 9.06
N LEU A 59 3.93 4.74 8.85
CA LEU A 59 2.61 5.31 9.14
C LEU A 59 1.50 4.68 8.30
N SER A 60 1.77 4.39 7.03
CA SER A 60 0.81 3.72 6.15
C SER A 60 0.60 2.26 6.57
N SER A 61 1.66 1.58 6.99
CA SER A 61 1.60 0.22 7.55
C SER A 61 0.78 0.16 8.83
N LEU A 62 0.96 1.14 9.73
CA LEU A 62 0.16 1.27 10.94
C LEU A 62 -1.32 1.42 10.60
N MET A 63 -1.67 2.28 9.63
CA MET A 63 -3.06 2.40 9.19
C MET A 63 -3.61 1.11 8.58
N ALA A 64 -2.83 0.39 7.77
CA ALA A 64 -3.24 -0.93 7.28
C ALA A 64 -3.58 -1.88 8.42
N LEU A 65 -2.72 -1.95 9.44
CA LEU A 65 -2.89 -2.81 10.61
C LEU A 65 -4.04 -2.38 11.52
N THR A 66 -4.51 -1.12 11.45
CA THR A 66 -5.75 -0.74 12.15
C THR A 66 -6.99 -1.42 11.57
N PHE A 67 -6.98 -1.73 10.27
CA PHE A 67 -8.09 -2.39 9.58
C PHE A 67 -7.90 -3.91 9.50
N ASP A 68 -6.66 -4.37 9.34
CA ASP A 68 -6.30 -5.78 9.35
C ASP A 68 -5.05 -6.03 10.21
N PRO A 69 -5.21 -6.24 11.54
CA PRO A 69 -4.10 -6.36 12.47
C PRO A 69 -3.20 -7.58 12.23
N GLU A 70 -3.70 -8.59 11.51
CA GLU A 70 -2.99 -9.84 11.28
C GLU A 70 -2.25 -9.89 9.94
N ASP A 71 -2.30 -8.81 9.16
CA ASP A 71 -1.65 -8.78 7.85
C ASP A 71 -0.11 -8.92 7.96
N PRO A 72 0.48 -9.96 7.35
CA PRO A 72 1.90 -10.25 7.50
C PRO A 72 2.79 -9.22 6.79
N VAL A 73 2.31 -8.59 5.71
CA VAL A 73 3.06 -7.56 4.98
C VAL A 73 3.15 -6.30 5.84
N GLY A 74 2.04 -5.90 6.45
CA GLY A 74 1.98 -4.78 7.39
C GLY A 74 2.97 -4.95 8.55
N LYS A 75 3.00 -6.14 9.16
CA LYS A 75 3.94 -6.50 10.23
C LYS A 75 5.40 -6.53 9.76
N THR A 76 5.65 -6.98 8.53
CA THR A 76 7.01 -7.06 7.96
C THR A 76 7.62 -5.69 7.75
N ILE A 77 6.85 -4.72 7.24
CA ILE A 77 7.34 -3.35 7.04
C ILE A 77 7.60 -2.66 8.39
N MET A 78 6.81 -2.98 9.43
CA MET A 78 7.03 -2.48 10.79
C MET A 78 8.30 -3.03 11.46
N ALA A 79 8.73 -4.24 11.07
CA ALA A 79 9.85 -4.94 11.67
C ALA A 79 11.20 -4.69 10.95
N LYS A 80 11.19 -3.97 9.82
CA LYS A 80 12.38 -3.63 9.02
C LYS A 80 12.86 -2.22 9.31
#